data_AF-A0AAU6CPD2-F1
#
_entry.id   AF-A0AAU6CPD2-F1
#
_cell.length_a   1.000
_cell.length_b   1.000
_cell.length_c   1.000
_cell.angle_alpha   90.00
_cell.angle_beta   90.00
_cell.angle_gamma   90.00
#
_symmetry.space_group_name_H-M   'P 1'
#
loop_
_entity.id
_entity.type
_entity.pdbx_description
1 polymer ?
#
loop_
_entity_poly.entity_id
_entity_poly.type
_entity_poly.pdbx_seq_one_letter_code
_entity_poly.pdbx_strand_id
1 'polypeptide(L)'
;MVDNGIKWRAMPADFPPWDRVYAFFRRWRDRGLIGEFHDRLRDRVRTRAGRDIEPTAAMIDSQSVTADAVVGSDSRGFDGGKLINGRKRHIVVDSLGLLLGVMVTAADVGDRIATKVLLQRVTEAHHRLVLLWADGGYTGSLVEHCLAVLALVLQIVKRSDDRGFVVLPKRWIVERTNAWLMRTRRLARDYERRTTSAEAIVYWSMTLLMTRRLARPRPSRA
;
A
#
# COMPACT_ATOMS: atom_id res chain seq x y z
N MET A 1 14.96 -5.08 10.14
CA MET A 1 13.76 -5.93 10.31
C MET A 1 12.83 -5.96 9.10
N VAL A 2 12.33 -4.80 8.66
CA VAL A 2 11.42 -4.71 7.50
C VAL A 2 12.18 -4.97 6.20
N ASP A 3 13.25 -4.20 5.94
CA ASP A 3 14.10 -4.32 4.75
C ASP A 3 14.67 -5.75 4.57
N ASN A 4 15.33 -6.29 5.60
CA ASN A 4 16.01 -7.59 5.56
C ASN A 4 15.12 -8.81 5.85
N GLY A 5 13.84 -8.65 6.23
CA GLY A 5 12.94 -9.80 6.44
C GLY A 5 13.25 -10.71 7.62
N ILE A 6 14.04 -10.27 8.62
CA ILE A 6 14.36 -11.10 9.79
C ILE A 6 13.10 -11.46 10.60
N LYS A 7 13.02 -12.71 11.07
CA LYS A 7 11.98 -13.14 12.02
C LYS A 7 12.15 -12.35 13.33
N TRP A 8 11.03 -12.06 14.02
CA TRP A 8 11.08 -11.35 15.31
C TRP A 8 12.06 -12.01 16.29
N ARG A 9 11.94 -13.33 16.49
CA ARG A 9 12.80 -14.12 17.39
C ARG A 9 14.27 -14.20 16.97
N ALA A 10 14.60 -13.80 15.75
CA ALA A 10 15.96 -13.73 15.22
C ALA A 10 16.50 -12.28 15.31
N MET A 11 16.01 -11.50 16.27
CA MET A 11 16.53 -10.16 16.53
C MET A 11 18.02 -10.26 16.88
N PRO A 12 18.89 -9.44 16.26
CA PRO A 12 20.31 -9.37 16.63
C PRO A 12 20.50 -9.02 18.12
N ALA A 13 21.60 -9.52 18.70
CA ALA A 13 21.86 -9.40 20.14
C ALA A 13 22.21 -7.98 20.61
N ASP A 14 22.58 -7.10 19.68
CA ASP A 14 22.85 -5.67 19.89
C ASP A 14 21.56 -4.81 19.97
N PHE A 15 20.38 -5.43 19.81
CA PHE A 15 19.08 -4.78 19.98
C PHE A 15 18.40 -5.22 21.30
N PRO A 16 17.42 -4.44 21.80
CA PRO A 16 16.57 -4.90 22.89
C PRO A 16 15.92 -6.27 22.60
N PRO A 17 15.56 -7.04 23.64
CA PRO A 17 14.92 -8.35 23.48
C PRO A 17 13.71 -8.30 22.52
N TRP A 18 13.60 -9.33 21.67
CA TRP A 18 12.66 -9.32 20.54
C TRP A 18 11.19 -9.11 20.96
N ASP A 19 10.81 -9.63 22.12
CA ASP A 19 9.47 -9.56 22.69
C ASP A 19 9.13 -8.11 23.11
N ARG A 20 10.11 -7.35 23.60
CA ARG A 20 9.99 -5.92 23.91
C ARG A 20 9.86 -5.09 22.65
N VAL A 21 10.70 -5.33 21.64
CA VAL A 21 10.60 -4.65 20.34
C VAL A 21 9.25 -4.95 19.67
N TYR A 22 8.82 -6.21 19.70
CA TYR A 22 7.52 -6.59 19.17
C TYR A 22 6.35 -6.00 19.96
N ALA A 23 6.44 -5.90 21.28
CA ALA A 23 5.44 -5.23 22.11
C ALA A 23 5.29 -3.75 21.76
N PHE A 24 6.41 -3.06 21.49
CA PHE A 24 6.39 -1.68 21.00
C PHE A 24 5.73 -1.57 19.63
N PHE A 25 6.12 -2.43 18.68
CA PHE A 25 5.52 -2.49 17.35
C PHE A 25 4.00 -2.69 17.42
N ARG A 26 3.52 -3.66 18.21
CA ARG A 26 2.08 -3.91 18.37
C ARG A 26 1.37 -2.69 18.94
N ARG A 27 1.92 -2.06 19.97
CA ARG A 27 1.32 -0.87 20.59
C ARG A 27 1.20 0.29 19.59
N TRP A 28 2.22 0.50 18.78
CA TRP A 28 2.21 1.54 17.74
C TRP A 28 1.21 1.25 16.63
N ARG A 29 1.14 0.00 16.17
CA ARG A 29 0.12 -0.45 15.21
C ARG A 29 -1.28 -0.22 15.77
N ASP A 30 -1.54 -0.69 16.99
CA ASP A 30 -2.87 -0.69 17.60
C ASP A 30 -3.34 0.73 17.97
N ARG A 31 -2.41 1.68 18.13
CA ARG A 31 -2.71 3.11 18.36
C ARG A 31 -2.66 3.98 17.11
N GLY A 32 -2.47 3.41 15.91
CA GLY A 32 -2.40 4.18 14.66
C GLY A 32 -1.12 5.01 14.47
N LEU A 33 -0.17 4.96 15.41
CA LEU A 33 1.05 5.79 15.41
C LEU A 33 1.97 5.52 14.20
N ILE A 34 1.92 4.30 13.65
CA ILE A 34 2.70 3.97 12.43
C ILE A 34 2.17 4.75 11.22
N GLY A 35 0.84 4.83 11.08
CA GLY A 35 0.19 5.59 10.01
C GLY A 35 0.43 7.09 10.18
N GLU A 36 0.27 7.61 11.39
CA GLU A 36 0.55 9.02 11.70
C GLU A 36 2.00 9.41 11.38
N PHE A 37 2.97 8.58 11.80
CA PHE A 37 4.38 8.82 11.50
C PHE A 37 4.68 8.77 10.00
N HIS A 38 4.08 7.81 9.30
CA HIS A 38 4.16 7.69 7.85
C HIS A 38 3.63 8.95 7.16
N ASP A 39 2.46 9.44 7.55
CA ASP A 39 1.79 10.57 6.90
C ASP A 39 2.56 11.87 7.07
N ARG A 40 3.11 12.13 8.26
CA ARG A 40 4.02 13.27 8.49
C ARG A 40 5.25 13.24 7.57
N LEU A 41 5.78 12.06 7.26
CA LEU A 41 6.89 11.92 6.31
C LEU A 41 6.43 12.11 4.87
N ARG A 42 5.25 11.59 4.51
CA ARG A 42 4.64 11.79 3.18
C ARG A 42 4.47 13.27 2.90
N ASP A 43 3.92 14.03 3.83
CA ASP A 43 3.69 15.46 3.68
C ASP A 43 5.00 16.20 3.40
N ARG A 44 6.06 15.91 4.18
CA ARG A 44 7.40 16.46 3.94
C ARG A 44 7.97 16.11 2.57
N VAL A 45 7.77 14.87 2.10
CA VAL A 45 8.22 14.45 0.76
C VAL A 45 7.44 15.18 -0.33
N ARG A 46 6.12 15.34 -0.17
CA ARG A 46 5.26 16.07 -1.11
C ARG A 46 5.66 17.54 -1.20
N THR A 47 5.80 18.22 -0.06
CA THR A 47 6.27 19.62 -0.02
C THR A 47 7.66 19.76 -0.66
N ARG A 48 8.59 18.85 -0.36
CA ARG A 48 9.93 18.86 -0.97
C ARG A 48 9.88 18.72 -2.49
N ALA A 49 8.91 17.99 -3.01
CA ALA A 49 8.66 17.78 -4.44
C ALA A 49 7.79 18.89 -5.08
N GLY A 50 7.48 19.97 -4.37
CA GLY A 50 6.65 21.07 -4.88
C GLY A 50 5.18 20.67 -5.10
N ARG A 51 4.69 19.68 -4.34
CA ARG A 51 3.28 19.25 -4.35
C ARG A 51 2.60 19.67 -3.06
N ASP A 52 1.30 19.95 -3.16
CA ASP A 52 0.40 20.12 -2.02
C ASP A 52 0.45 18.88 -1.12
N ILE A 53 0.40 19.01 0.20
CA ILE A 53 0.39 17.86 1.11
C ILE A 53 -0.84 16.97 0.86
N GLU A 54 -1.95 17.57 0.42
CA GLU A 54 -3.21 16.90 0.21
C GLU A 54 -3.42 16.60 -1.29
N PRO A 55 -3.41 15.33 -1.71
CA PRO A 55 -3.50 14.95 -3.11
C PRO A 55 -4.93 15.04 -3.65
N THR A 56 -5.08 15.54 -4.88
CA THR A 56 -6.39 15.55 -5.57
C THR A 56 -6.63 14.33 -6.45
N ALA A 57 -5.60 13.53 -6.71
CA ALA A 57 -5.70 12.34 -7.53
C ALA A 57 -4.81 11.19 -7.04
N ALA A 58 -5.29 9.96 -7.18
CA ALA A 58 -4.65 8.74 -6.71
C ALA A 58 -4.83 7.57 -7.69
N MET A 59 -4.12 6.49 -7.42
CA MET A 59 -4.17 5.24 -8.17
C MET A 59 -4.35 4.07 -7.21
N ILE A 60 -5.17 3.11 -7.58
CA ILE A 60 -5.39 1.88 -6.82
C ILE A 60 -4.96 0.65 -7.62
N ASP A 61 -4.36 -0.31 -6.92
CA ASP A 61 -4.03 -1.63 -7.44
C ASP A 61 -3.98 -2.66 -6.30
N SER A 62 -4.13 -3.93 -6.65
CA SER A 62 -4.09 -5.05 -5.73
C SER A 62 -2.97 -6.03 -6.08
N GLN A 63 -2.28 -6.53 -5.06
CA GLN A 63 -1.24 -7.53 -5.24
C GLN A 63 -1.43 -8.70 -4.28
N SER A 64 -1.56 -9.90 -4.86
CA SER A 64 -1.59 -11.15 -4.10
C SER A 64 -0.16 -11.58 -3.80
N VAL A 65 0.10 -11.97 -2.56
CA VAL A 65 1.39 -12.47 -2.08
C VAL A 65 1.16 -13.81 -1.40
N THR A 66 2.06 -14.77 -1.65
CA THR A 66 2.03 -16.06 -0.97
C THR A 66 2.12 -15.84 0.54
N ALA A 67 1.35 -16.61 1.31
CA ALA A 67 1.44 -16.62 2.75
C ALA A 67 2.38 -17.74 3.24
N ASP A 68 3.17 -17.44 4.25
CA ASP A 68 3.93 -18.45 4.98
C ASP A 68 3.00 -19.34 5.82
N ALA A 69 3.46 -20.53 6.22
CA ALA A 69 2.67 -21.49 6.99
C ALA A 69 2.20 -20.94 8.35
N VAL A 70 2.86 -19.90 8.88
CA VAL A 70 2.45 -19.26 10.14
C VAL A 70 1.21 -18.37 10.01
N VAL A 71 0.78 -18.04 8.79
CA VAL A 71 -0.43 -17.27 8.53
C VAL A 71 -1.64 -18.20 8.61
N GLY A 72 -2.58 -17.87 9.49
CA GLY A 72 -3.76 -18.69 9.74
C GLY A 72 -4.67 -18.83 8.51
N SER A 73 -5.33 -19.98 8.38
CA SER A 73 -6.31 -20.26 7.33
C SER A 73 -7.54 -19.34 7.40
N ASP A 74 -7.82 -18.77 8.56
CA ASP A 74 -8.86 -17.77 8.81
C ASP A 74 -8.62 -16.43 8.10
N SER A 75 -7.39 -16.19 7.64
CA SER A 75 -6.97 -14.90 7.13
C SER A 75 -6.16 -14.99 5.83
N ARG A 76 -6.12 -16.16 5.17
CA ARG A 76 -5.55 -16.35 3.83
C ARG A 76 -6.55 -17.08 2.94
N GLY A 77 -6.40 -16.93 1.63
CA GLY A 77 -7.27 -17.55 0.63
C GLY A 77 -6.51 -17.85 -0.66
N PHE A 78 -7.19 -18.48 -1.61
CA PHE A 78 -6.61 -18.84 -2.90
C PHE A 78 -7.07 -17.90 -4.02
N ASP A 79 -6.12 -17.16 -4.58
CA ASP A 79 -6.33 -16.36 -5.80
C ASP A 79 -6.13 -17.27 -7.02
N GLY A 80 -7.23 -17.71 -7.62
CA GLY A 80 -7.21 -18.58 -8.80
C GLY A 80 -6.65 -17.91 -10.06
N GLY A 81 -6.71 -16.58 -10.16
CA GLY A 81 -6.15 -15.86 -11.31
C GLY A 81 -4.63 -15.77 -11.28
N LYS A 82 -4.04 -15.74 -10.07
CA LYS A 82 -2.57 -15.68 -9.87
C LYS A 82 -1.98 -17.01 -9.40
N LEU A 83 -2.81 -18.01 -9.10
CA LEU A 83 -2.44 -19.29 -8.47
C LEU A 83 -1.68 -19.09 -7.15
N ILE A 84 -2.13 -18.13 -6.34
CA ILE A 84 -1.48 -17.75 -5.08
C ILE A 84 -2.36 -18.14 -3.90
N ASN A 85 -1.85 -19.00 -3.01
CA ASN A 85 -2.40 -19.17 -1.67
C ASN A 85 -1.77 -18.15 -0.73
N GLY A 86 -2.54 -17.15 -0.32
CA GLY A 86 -2.06 -16.17 0.64
C GLY A 86 -3.01 -15.00 0.87
N ARG A 87 -2.43 -13.80 0.89
CA ARG A 87 -3.16 -12.55 1.13
C ARG A 87 -3.03 -11.61 -0.03
N LYS A 88 -3.96 -10.66 -0.14
CA LYS A 88 -3.94 -9.61 -1.13
C LYS A 88 -3.81 -8.26 -0.44
N ARG A 89 -2.83 -7.46 -0.87
CA ARG A 89 -2.66 -6.07 -0.44
C ARG A 89 -3.30 -5.15 -1.47
N HIS A 90 -4.24 -4.33 -1.03
CA HIS A 90 -4.88 -3.29 -1.80
C HIS A 90 -4.23 -1.97 -1.38
N ILE A 91 -3.62 -1.25 -2.32
CA ILE A 91 -2.94 0.01 -2.00
C ILE A 91 -3.53 1.15 -2.81
N VAL A 92 -3.69 2.30 -2.16
CA VAL A 92 -3.98 3.57 -2.82
C VAL A 92 -2.75 4.46 -2.70
N VAL A 93 -2.29 5.02 -3.82
CA VAL A 93 -1.09 5.86 -3.87
C VAL A 93 -1.36 7.16 -4.63
N ASP A 94 -0.64 8.21 -4.27
CA ASP A 94 -0.70 9.49 -4.98
C ASP A 94 0.12 9.50 -6.28
N SER A 95 0.13 10.65 -6.97
CA SER A 95 0.93 10.90 -8.18
C SER A 95 2.46 10.78 -8.02
N LEU A 96 2.99 10.73 -6.80
CA LEU A 96 4.40 10.48 -6.50
C LEU A 96 4.67 9.00 -6.14
N GLY A 97 3.63 8.17 -6.11
CA GLY A 97 3.68 6.78 -5.63
C GLY A 97 3.83 6.69 -4.11
N LEU A 98 3.40 7.71 -3.36
CA LEU A 98 3.36 7.66 -1.91
C LEU A 98 2.02 7.10 -1.45
N LEU A 99 2.06 6.27 -0.40
CA LEU A 99 0.88 5.56 0.09
C LEU A 99 -0.13 6.52 0.73
N LEU A 100 -1.40 6.37 0.39
CA LEU A 100 -2.53 7.06 1.03
C LEU A 100 -3.34 6.10 1.89
N GLY A 101 -3.38 4.82 1.51
CA GLY A 101 -3.99 3.78 2.33
C GLY A 101 -3.59 2.39 1.87
N VAL A 102 -3.67 1.45 2.79
CA VAL A 102 -3.49 0.02 2.53
C VAL A 102 -4.54 -0.78 3.27
N MET A 103 -5.04 -1.84 2.64
CA MET A 103 -5.87 -2.86 3.26
C MET A 103 -5.34 -4.24 2.87
N VAL A 104 -5.24 -5.15 3.83
CA VAL A 104 -4.83 -6.54 3.57
C VAL A 104 -5.99 -7.48 3.81
N THR A 105 -6.31 -8.29 2.81
CA THR A 105 -7.39 -9.29 2.84
C THR A 105 -6.86 -10.70 2.55
N ALA A 106 -7.67 -11.73 2.77
CA ALA A 106 -7.43 -13.03 2.14
C ALA A 106 -7.42 -12.87 0.61
N ALA A 107 -6.66 -13.72 -0.11
CA ALA A 107 -6.41 -13.50 -1.54
C ALA A 107 -7.61 -13.80 -2.46
N ASP A 108 -8.57 -14.59 -1.97
CA ASP A 108 -9.86 -14.90 -2.61
C ASP A 108 -10.90 -13.78 -2.47
N VAL A 109 -10.64 -12.78 -1.61
CA VAL A 109 -11.50 -11.59 -1.52
C VAL A 109 -11.39 -10.78 -2.80
N GLY A 110 -12.54 -10.49 -3.39
CA GLY A 110 -12.66 -9.71 -4.63
C GLY A 110 -12.29 -8.24 -4.43
N ASP A 111 -11.55 -7.69 -5.40
CA ASP A 111 -10.98 -6.34 -5.31
C ASP A 111 -12.03 -5.26 -5.13
N ARG A 112 -13.20 -5.40 -5.76
CA ARG A 112 -14.32 -4.45 -5.60
C ARG A 112 -14.81 -4.33 -4.16
N ILE A 113 -14.86 -5.44 -3.43
CA ILE A 113 -15.34 -5.44 -2.03
C ILE A 113 -14.31 -4.75 -1.13
N ALA A 114 -13.05 -5.16 -1.23
CA ALA A 114 -11.97 -4.56 -0.45
C ALA A 114 -11.80 -3.06 -0.76
N THR A 115 -11.97 -2.69 -2.03
CA THR A 115 -11.82 -1.30 -2.49
C THR A 115 -12.88 -0.38 -1.90
N LYS A 116 -14.15 -0.80 -1.81
CA LYS A 116 -15.18 0.04 -1.17
C LYS A 116 -14.79 0.43 0.26
N VAL A 117 -14.34 -0.56 1.04
CA VAL A 117 -13.92 -0.36 2.43
C VAL A 117 -12.66 0.50 2.53
N LEU A 118 -11.67 0.24 1.67
CA LEU A 118 -10.42 1.00 1.65
C LEU A 118 -10.65 2.46 1.23
N LEU A 119 -11.45 2.69 0.19
CA LEU A 119 -11.69 4.04 -0.33
C LEU A 119 -12.46 4.89 0.66
N GLN A 120 -13.42 4.34 1.40
CA GLN A 120 -14.09 5.09 2.46
C GLN A 120 -13.07 5.71 3.45
N ARG A 121 -12.14 4.89 3.95
CA ARG A 121 -11.09 5.36 4.87
C ARG A 121 -10.15 6.39 4.22
N VAL A 122 -9.79 6.17 2.96
CA VAL A 122 -8.90 7.06 2.22
C VAL A 122 -9.56 8.41 1.97
N THR A 123 -10.83 8.46 1.58
CA THR A 123 -11.54 9.73 1.32
C THR A 123 -11.88 10.48 2.60
N GLU A 124 -12.08 9.79 3.72
CA GLU A 124 -12.20 10.42 5.05
C GLU A 124 -10.90 11.10 5.47
N ALA A 125 -9.74 10.48 5.20
CA ALA A 125 -8.43 11.05 5.49
C ALA A 125 -7.97 12.11 4.47
N HIS A 126 -8.41 11.97 3.20
CA HIS A 126 -7.98 12.78 2.06
C HIS A 126 -9.15 13.42 1.34
N HIS A 127 -9.72 14.45 1.98
CA HIS A 127 -10.96 15.11 1.55
C HIS A 127 -10.86 15.88 0.21
N ARG A 128 -9.66 16.17 -0.32
CA ARG A 128 -9.52 16.80 -1.65
C ARG A 128 -9.36 15.78 -2.77
N LEU A 129 -9.30 14.50 -2.46
CA LEU A 129 -9.18 13.44 -3.45
C LEU A 129 -10.46 13.34 -4.27
N VAL A 130 -10.39 13.70 -5.55
CA VAL A 130 -11.55 13.72 -6.46
C VAL A 130 -11.41 12.76 -7.64
N LEU A 131 -10.22 12.23 -7.89
CA LEU A 131 -9.94 11.35 -9.02
C LEU A 131 -9.13 10.12 -8.61
N LEU A 132 -9.61 8.94 -9.00
CA LEU A 132 -8.94 7.67 -8.78
C LEU A 132 -8.79 6.91 -10.10
N TRP A 133 -7.56 6.58 -10.49
CA TRP A 133 -7.33 5.66 -11.62
C TRP A 133 -7.22 4.21 -11.15
N ALA A 134 -7.86 3.30 -11.87
CA ALA A 134 -7.80 1.87 -11.63
C ALA A 134 -7.82 1.08 -12.96
N ASP A 135 -7.51 -0.22 -12.92
CA ASP A 135 -7.60 -1.08 -14.10
C ASP A 135 -9.00 -1.67 -14.31
N GLY A 136 -9.15 -2.52 -15.34
CA GLY A 136 -10.42 -3.14 -15.70
C GLY A 136 -11.05 -4.00 -14.60
N GLY A 137 -10.29 -4.47 -13.61
CA GLY A 137 -10.80 -5.23 -12.47
C GLY A 137 -11.77 -4.45 -11.58
N TYR A 138 -11.69 -3.11 -11.62
CA TYR A 138 -12.42 -2.20 -10.72
C TYR A 138 -13.71 -1.63 -11.34
N THR A 139 -14.16 -2.16 -12.48
CA THR A 139 -15.40 -1.73 -13.15
C THR A 139 -16.68 -2.13 -12.39
N GLY A 140 -17.84 -1.73 -12.90
CA GLY A 140 -19.17 -2.11 -12.40
C GLY A 140 -19.69 -1.17 -11.30
N SER A 141 -20.50 -1.70 -10.37
CA SER A 141 -21.15 -0.93 -9.29
C SER A 141 -20.19 -0.20 -8.34
N LEU A 142 -18.88 -0.48 -8.43
CA LEU A 142 -17.87 0.30 -7.73
C LEU A 142 -17.77 1.73 -8.28
N VAL A 143 -17.89 1.93 -9.60
CA VAL A 143 -17.80 3.26 -10.23
C VAL A 143 -18.93 4.16 -9.73
N GLU A 144 -20.15 3.64 -9.73
CA GLU A 144 -21.33 4.33 -9.21
C GLU A 144 -21.21 4.64 -7.72
N HIS A 145 -20.75 3.67 -6.91
CA HIS A 145 -20.54 3.86 -5.48
C HIS A 145 -19.51 4.97 -5.19
N CYS A 146 -18.38 4.99 -5.91
CA CYS A 146 -17.37 6.03 -5.75
C CYS A 146 -17.95 7.42 -6.02
N LEU A 147 -18.75 7.58 -7.09
CA LEU A 147 -19.33 8.87 -7.43
C LEU A 147 -20.43 9.28 -6.44
N ALA A 148 -21.38 8.39 -6.15
CA ALA A 148 -22.58 8.70 -5.39
C ALA A 148 -22.34 8.82 -3.88
N VAL A 149 -21.40 8.03 -3.33
CA VAL A 149 -21.17 7.97 -1.87
C VAL A 149 -19.90 8.72 -1.47
N LEU A 150 -18.85 8.67 -2.29
CA LEU A 150 -17.53 9.19 -1.94
C LEU A 150 -17.17 10.49 -2.67
N ALA A 151 -18.05 11.00 -3.55
CA ALA A 151 -17.78 12.13 -4.44
C ALA A 151 -16.46 11.98 -5.23
N LEU A 152 -16.11 10.74 -5.57
CA LEU A 152 -14.83 10.35 -6.16
C LEU A 152 -15.05 9.80 -7.57
N VAL A 153 -14.38 10.40 -8.56
CA VAL A 153 -14.42 9.90 -9.94
C VAL A 153 -13.47 8.71 -10.08
N LEU A 154 -14.01 7.51 -10.30
CA LEU A 154 -13.24 6.32 -10.62
C LEU A 154 -13.05 6.18 -12.14
N GLN A 155 -11.87 6.49 -12.63
CA GLN A 155 -11.52 6.36 -14.04
C GLN A 155 -10.86 5.00 -14.31
N ILE A 156 -11.58 4.14 -15.03
CA ILE A 156 -11.08 2.83 -15.47
C ILE A 156 -10.17 2.99 -16.69
N VAL A 157 -8.89 2.65 -16.52
CA VAL A 157 -7.88 2.69 -17.57
C VAL A 157 -7.70 1.29 -18.14
N LYS A 158 -8.36 1.01 -19.26
CA LYS A 158 -8.24 -0.26 -19.99
C LYS A 158 -6.89 -0.33 -20.72
N ARG A 159 -6.39 -1.55 -20.94
CA ARG A 159 -5.27 -1.77 -21.86
C ARG A 159 -5.71 -1.42 -23.28
N SER A 160 -4.80 -0.84 -24.08
CA SER A 160 -5.03 -0.74 -25.52
C SER A 160 -4.78 -2.12 -26.14
N ASP A 161 -5.62 -2.51 -27.09
CA ASP A 161 -5.45 -3.73 -27.90
C ASP A 161 -4.49 -3.51 -29.09
N ASP A 162 -3.90 -2.32 -29.19
CA ASP A 162 -2.91 -1.97 -30.21
C ASP A 162 -1.64 -2.83 -30.09
N ARG A 163 -1.06 -3.19 -31.24
CA ARG A 163 0.24 -3.89 -31.30
C ARG A 163 1.38 -2.95 -30.86
N GLY A 164 1.70 -2.95 -29.58
CA GLY A 164 2.84 -2.20 -29.03
C GLY A 164 2.69 -1.87 -27.55
N PHE A 165 3.75 -1.36 -26.92
CA PHE A 165 3.68 -0.84 -25.55
C PHE A 165 3.06 0.56 -25.56
N VAL A 166 1.80 0.68 -25.18
CA VAL A 166 1.13 1.97 -24.96
C VAL A 166 1.22 2.34 -23.49
N VAL A 167 1.81 3.51 -23.19
CA VAL A 167 1.88 4.04 -21.83
C VAL A 167 0.47 4.43 -21.39
N LEU A 168 -0.12 3.63 -20.51
CA LEU A 168 -1.37 3.97 -19.85
C LEU A 168 -1.14 5.12 -18.86
N PRO A 169 -1.91 6.23 -18.94
CA PRO A 169 -1.70 7.38 -18.07
C PRO A 169 -1.71 6.98 -16.59
N LYS A 170 -0.60 7.24 -15.90
CA LYS A 170 -0.41 7.19 -14.43
C LYS A 170 -0.59 5.82 -13.72
N ARG A 171 -1.15 4.79 -14.35
CA ARG A 171 -1.31 3.44 -13.76
C ARG A 171 0.02 2.79 -13.36
N TRP A 172 1.07 3.01 -14.15
CA TRP A 172 2.41 2.47 -13.88
C TRP A 172 3.00 2.90 -12.52
N ILE A 173 2.48 3.99 -11.92
CA ILE A 173 3.00 4.52 -10.65
C ILE A 173 2.62 3.60 -9.48
N VAL A 174 1.39 3.07 -9.44
CA VAL A 174 0.99 2.14 -8.38
C VAL A 174 1.67 0.79 -8.56
N GLU A 175 1.81 0.31 -9.79
CA GLU A 175 2.58 -0.90 -10.11
C GLU A 175 4.05 -0.75 -9.69
N ARG A 176 4.68 0.40 -9.96
CA ARG A 176 6.02 0.73 -9.48
C ARG A 176 6.09 0.77 -7.95
N THR A 177 5.04 1.24 -7.28
CA THR A 177 4.98 1.24 -5.81
C THR A 177 4.92 -0.19 -5.28
N ASN A 178 4.11 -1.05 -5.89
CA ASN A 178 4.10 -2.49 -5.62
C ASN A 178 5.50 -3.11 -5.82
N ALA A 179 6.22 -2.72 -6.88
CA ALA A 179 7.60 -3.14 -7.09
C ALA A 179 8.57 -2.63 -6.00
N TRP A 180 8.39 -1.40 -5.50
CA TRP A 180 9.16 -0.90 -4.35
C TRP A 180 8.89 -1.70 -3.09
N LEU A 181 7.64 -2.06 -2.81
CA LEU A 181 7.29 -2.92 -1.68
C LEU A 181 7.97 -4.29 -1.77
N MET A 182 8.12 -4.85 -2.98
CA MET A 182 8.82 -6.13 -3.18
C MET A 182 10.33 -6.07 -2.92
N ARG A 183 10.95 -4.88 -2.89
CA ARG A 183 12.37 -4.73 -2.49
C ARG A 183 12.57 -4.93 -0.99
N THR A 184 11.52 -4.77 -0.20
CA THR A 184 11.50 -5.05 1.22
C THR A 184 11.29 -6.56 1.41
N ARG A 185 12.33 -7.29 1.81
CA ARG A 185 12.30 -8.77 1.88
C ARG A 185 11.16 -9.32 2.73
N ARG A 186 10.75 -8.58 3.78
CA ARG A 186 9.61 -8.94 4.63
C ARG A 186 8.26 -8.93 3.92
N LEU A 187 8.14 -8.21 2.79
CA LEU A 187 6.91 -8.06 2.01
C LEU A 187 6.86 -8.96 0.77
N ALA A 188 7.91 -9.73 0.50
CA ALA A 188 7.96 -10.66 -0.63
C ALA A 188 7.09 -11.91 -0.42
N ARG A 189 6.84 -12.26 0.85
CA ARG A 189 5.92 -13.30 1.32
C ARG A 189 5.27 -12.76 2.60
N ASP A 190 4.00 -13.05 2.84
CA ASP A 190 3.36 -12.62 4.09
C ASP A 190 3.73 -13.58 5.23
N TYR A 191 4.35 -13.03 6.28
CA TYR A 191 4.75 -13.75 7.48
C TYR A 191 3.91 -13.34 8.71
N GLU A 192 2.99 -12.38 8.55
CA GLU A 192 2.32 -11.74 9.67
C GLU A 192 1.00 -12.43 10.02
N ARG A 193 0.83 -12.82 11.29
CA ARG A 193 -0.41 -13.47 11.73
C ARG A 193 -1.66 -12.60 11.57
N ARG A 194 -1.57 -11.29 11.83
CA ARG A 194 -2.69 -10.35 11.68
C ARG A 194 -2.55 -9.56 10.38
N THR A 195 -3.66 -9.33 9.69
CA THR A 195 -3.72 -8.43 8.52
C THR A 195 -3.25 -7.01 8.89
N THR A 196 -3.63 -6.52 10.07
CA THR A 196 -3.15 -5.22 10.58
C THR A 196 -1.64 -5.16 10.80
N SER A 197 -0.99 -6.29 11.12
CA SER A 197 0.48 -6.35 11.13
C SER A 197 1.04 -6.26 9.72
N ALA A 198 0.46 -6.98 8.75
CA ALA A 198 0.88 -6.92 7.36
C ALA A 198 0.77 -5.50 6.79
N GLU A 199 -0.35 -4.81 7.05
CA GLU A 199 -0.56 -3.39 6.72
C GLU A 199 0.51 -2.50 7.37
N ALA A 200 0.80 -2.70 8.65
CA ALA A 200 1.85 -1.94 9.35
C ALA A 200 3.25 -2.14 8.73
N ILE A 201 3.58 -3.33 8.23
CA ILE A 201 4.86 -3.56 7.53
C ILE A 201 4.90 -2.80 6.20
N VAL A 202 3.77 -2.68 5.49
CA VAL A 202 3.68 -1.84 4.27
C VAL A 202 3.96 -0.38 4.61
N TYR A 203 3.35 0.17 5.67
CA TYR A 203 3.65 1.53 6.13
C TYR A 203 5.13 1.71 6.48
N TRP A 204 5.73 0.79 7.25
CA TRP A 204 7.17 0.88 7.56
C TRP A 204 8.07 0.82 6.33
N SER A 205 7.72 0.01 5.33
CA SER A 205 8.45 -0.04 4.06
C SER A 205 8.42 1.32 3.35
N MET A 206 7.26 1.96 3.30
CA MET A 206 7.11 3.29 2.70
C MET A 206 7.81 4.39 3.50
N THR A 207 7.76 4.32 4.84
CA THR A 207 8.51 5.20 5.73
C THR A 207 10.02 5.13 5.46
N LEU A 208 10.60 3.93 5.35
CA LEU A 208 12.04 3.78 5.04
C LEU A 208 12.40 4.40 3.68
N LEU A 209 11.54 4.23 2.67
CA LEU A 209 11.71 4.84 1.37
C LEU A 209 11.64 6.38 1.44
N MET A 210 10.69 6.93 2.19
CA MET A 210 10.52 8.38 2.33
C MET A 210 11.66 9.03 3.12
N THR A 211 12.13 8.40 4.19
CA THR A 211 13.31 8.87 4.94
C THR A 211 14.54 8.96 4.04
N ARG A 212 14.78 7.94 3.21
CA ARG A 212 15.88 7.97 2.21
C ARG A 212 15.70 9.10 1.19
N ARG A 213 14.48 9.40 0.74
CA ARG A 213 14.20 10.54 -0.17
C ARG A 213 14.48 11.89 0.46
N LEU A 214 14.12 12.06 1.74
CA LEU A 214 14.33 13.30 2.48
C LEU A 214 15.82 13.54 2.80
N ALA A 215 16.58 12.47 3.06
CA ALA A 215 18.01 12.54 3.35
C ALA A 215 18.88 12.83 2.11
N ARG A 216 18.39 12.58 0.89
CA ARG A 216 19.15 12.87 -0.34
C ARG A 216 19.34 14.38 -0.51
N PRO A 217 20.55 14.86 -0.88
CA PRO A 217 20.77 16.27 -1.21
C PRO A 217 19.77 16.76 -2.27
N ARG A 218 19.37 18.02 -2.22
CA ARG A 218 18.62 18.60 -3.34
C ARG A 218 19.56 18.63 -4.55
N PRO A 219 19.13 18.20 -5.75
CA PRO A 219 19.89 18.51 -6.96
C PRO A 219 20.10 20.03 -6.99
N SER A 220 21.32 20.49 -7.22
CA SER A 220 21.57 21.89 -7.51
C SER A 220 20.67 22.27 -8.68
N ARG A 221 19.86 23.32 -8.52
CA ARG A 221 19.16 23.92 -9.66
C ARG A 221 20.26 24.41 -10.61
N ALA A 222 20.41 23.74 -11.75
CA ALA A 222 21.13 24.27 -12.90
C ALA A 222 20.29 25.36 -13.56
#